data_AF-A0A7K3GVC5-F1
#
_entry.id   AF-A0A7K3GVC5-F1
#
_cell.length_a   1.000
_cell.length_b   1.000
_cell.length_c   1.000
_cell.angle_alpha   90.00
_cell.angle_beta   90.00
_cell.angle_gamma   90.00
#
_symmetry.space_group_name_H-M   'P 1'
#
loop_
_entity.id
_entity.type
_entity.pdbx_description
1 polymer ?
#
loop_
_entity_poly.entity_id
_entity_poly.type
_entity_poly.pdbx_seq_one_letter_code
_entity_poly.pdbx_strand_id
1 'polypeptide(L)'
;MPVAFRIRCCLCAKNIPLRGDVVALDREWQRRYPDMVGTLACERCVIDRGWNCCTTVQGGFVAGHIAAPEDQVDVDSWSHHLDRGTHRALVNLYPRSGLLQGAEPYLRWLAGDKYTLPEVAARLREALEEFDARVGGPGAAQPTTA
;
A
#
# COMPACT_ATOMS: atom_id res chain seq x y z
N MET A 1 -5.96 -24.74 -1.23
CA MET A 1 -5.69 -24.06 0.05
C MET A 1 -5.05 -22.72 -0.24
N PRO A 2 -5.39 -21.64 0.50
CA PRO A 2 -4.78 -20.34 0.28
C PRO A 2 -3.28 -20.38 0.58
N VAL A 3 -2.47 -19.84 -0.33
CA VAL A 3 -1.01 -19.79 -0.22
C VAL A 3 -0.61 -18.77 0.86
N ALA A 4 0.37 -19.13 1.69
CA ALA A 4 0.91 -18.22 2.69
C ALA A 4 1.73 -17.12 2.01
N PHE A 5 1.57 -15.88 2.47
CA PHE A 5 2.35 -14.74 2.00
C PHE A 5 2.55 -13.72 3.11
N ARG A 6 3.49 -12.81 2.91
CA ARG A 6 3.70 -11.62 3.74
C ARG A 6 3.95 -10.45 2.81
N ILE A 7 3.44 -9.28 3.18
CA ILE A 7 3.77 -8.04 2.49
C ILE A 7 4.72 -7.21 3.33
N ARG A 8 5.65 -6.53 2.66
CA ARG A 8 6.57 -5.56 3.27
C ARG A 8 5.91 -4.18 3.27
N CYS A 9 5.97 -3.46 4.38
CA CYS A 9 5.47 -2.09 4.49
C CYS A 9 6.19 -1.18 3.50
N CYS A 10 5.44 -0.37 2.74
CA CYS A 10 6.00 0.57 1.77
C CYS A 10 6.87 1.67 2.41
N LEU A 11 6.70 1.99 3.70
CA LEU A 11 7.43 3.06 4.40
C LEU A 11 8.71 2.59 5.13
N CYS A 12 8.69 1.39 5.72
CA CYS A 12 9.82 0.88 6.51
C CYS A 12 10.45 -0.40 5.96
N ALA A 13 9.90 -0.94 4.87
CA ALA A 13 10.35 -2.16 4.20
C ALA A 13 10.38 -3.42 5.10
N LYS A 14 9.82 -3.38 6.31
CA LYS A 14 9.66 -4.53 7.21
C LYS A 14 8.38 -5.29 6.89
N ASN A 15 8.33 -6.58 7.18
CA ASN A 15 7.11 -7.38 7.04
C ASN A 15 6.01 -6.83 7.95
N ILE A 16 4.80 -6.63 7.39
CA ILE A 16 3.63 -6.22 8.16
C ILE A 16 3.14 -7.43 8.96
N PRO A 17 2.98 -7.32 10.29
CA PRO A 17 2.48 -8.42 11.12
C PRO A 17 1.11 -8.91 10.66
N LEU A 18 0.91 -10.23 10.53
CA LEU A 18 -0.35 -10.82 10.03
C LEU A 18 -1.59 -10.53 10.91
N ARG A 19 -1.37 -10.15 12.17
CA ARG A 19 -2.44 -9.77 13.11
C ARG A 19 -2.76 -8.27 13.08
N GLY A 20 -1.94 -7.47 12.40
CA GLY A 20 -2.13 -6.03 12.29
C GLY A 20 -2.85 -5.66 11.00
N ASP A 21 -3.49 -4.49 11.02
CA ASP A 21 -4.09 -3.92 9.82
C ASP A 21 -3.02 -3.39 8.86
N VAL A 22 -3.40 -3.43 7.59
CA VAL A 22 -2.72 -2.81 6.46
C VAL A 22 -3.50 -1.57 6.07
N VAL A 23 -2.80 -0.48 5.80
CA VAL A 23 -3.38 0.79 5.34
C VAL A 23 -2.93 1.05 3.91
N ALA A 24 -3.86 1.33 3.01
CA ALA A 24 -3.55 1.79 1.66
C ALA A 24 -3.38 3.31 1.67
N LEU A 25 -2.27 3.78 1.11
CA LEU A 25 -1.90 5.19 1.07
C LEU A 25 -2.07 5.76 -0.34
N ASP A 26 -2.46 7.04 -0.43
CA ASP A 26 -2.65 7.72 -1.70
C ASP A 26 -1.35 8.33 -2.28
N ARG A 27 -1.49 9.14 -3.32
CA ARG A 27 -0.37 9.80 -4.00
C ARG A 27 0.29 10.89 -3.14
N GLU A 28 -0.41 11.43 -2.15
CA GLU A 28 0.15 12.48 -1.31
C GLU A 28 1.18 11.90 -0.33
N TRP A 29 0.95 10.68 0.15
CA TRP A 29 1.97 9.89 0.84
C TRP A 29 3.18 9.61 -0.07
N GLN A 30 2.95 9.20 -1.33
CA GLN A 30 4.05 8.96 -2.28
C GLN A 30 4.87 10.23 -2.58
N ARG A 31 4.21 11.39 -2.68
CA ARG A 31 4.89 12.68 -2.88
C ARG A 31 5.82 13.01 -1.72
N ARG A 32 5.40 12.72 -0.47
CA ARG A 32 6.20 12.97 0.74
C ARG A 32 7.28 11.91 0.98
N TYR A 33 7.03 10.67 0.57
CA TYR A 33 7.93 9.53 0.74
C TYR A 33 8.21 8.87 -0.62
N PRO A 34 9.07 9.49 -1.46
CA PRO A 34 9.30 9.05 -2.83
C PRO A 34 9.92 7.65 -2.94
N ASP A 35 10.57 7.18 -1.88
CA ASP A 35 11.20 5.85 -1.81
C ASP A 35 10.19 4.72 -1.51
N MET A 36 8.89 5.03 -1.40
CA MET A 36 7.86 4.03 -1.16
C MET A 36 7.81 2.98 -2.29
N VAL A 37 7.83 1.71 -1.90
CA VAL A 37 7.57 0.59 -2.82
C VAL A 37 6.13 0.12 -2.65
N GLY A 38 5.29 0.39 -3.65
CA GLY A 38 3.84 0.18 -3.56
C GLY A 38 3.16 1.22 -2.67
N THR A 39 2.01 0.87 -2.10
CA THR A 39 1.19 1.79 -1.30
C THR A 39 0.65 1.20 0.00
N LEU A 40 0.98 -0.06 0.33
CA LEU A 40 0.46 -0.72 1.52
C LEU A 40 1.41 -0.53 2.72
N ALA A 41 0.97 0.18 3.75
CA ALA A 41 1.75 0.48 4.94
C ALA A 41 1.28 -0.33 6.16
N CYS A 42 2.19 -0.53 7.12
CA CYS A 42 1.79 -0.96 8.45
C CYS A 42 1.27 0.23 9.26
N GLU A 43 0.29 -0.03 10.12
CA GLU A 43 -0.31 0.97 11.00
C GLU A 43 0.72 1.76 11.81
N ARG A 44 1.77 1.09 12.32
CA ARG A 44 2.81 1.77 13.10
C ARG A 44 3.52 2.87 12.31
N CYS A 45 3.85 2.63 11.03
CA CYS A 45 4.50 3.65 10.21
C CYS A 45 3.56 4.78 9.85
N VAL A 46 2.28 4.48 9.64
CA VAL A 46 1.26 5.50 9.39
C VAL A 46 1.11 6.44 10.58
N ILE A 47 1.14 5.89 11.81
CA ILE A 47 1.10 6.69 13.04
C ILE A 47 2.40 7.48 13.22
N ASP A 48 3.56 6.81 13.17
CA ASP A 48 4.86 7.43 13.48
C ASP A 48 5.31 8.47 12.45
N ARG A 49 4.85 8.34 11.20
CA ARG A 49 5.20 9.22 10.07
C ARG A 49 4.04 10.09 9.61
N GLY A 50 2.95 10.10 10.37
CA GLY A 50 1.84 11.00 10.13
C GLY A 50 2.32 12.44 10.18
N TRP A 51 1.69 13.28 9.38
CA TRP A 51 1.91 14.73 9.40
C TRP A 51 0.60 15.45 9.64
N ASN A 52 0.74 16.64 10.22
CA ASN A 52 -0.37 17.51 10.57
C ASN A 52 -0.71 18.47 9.44
N CYS A 53 -1.89 19.08 9.54
CA CYS A 53 -2.50 19.86 8.47
C CYS A 53 -1.70 21.02 7.92
N CYS A 54 -2.08 21.24 6.65
CA CYS A 54 -1.84 22.33 5.73
C CYS A 54 -2.19 23.68 6.34
N THR A 55 -1.38 24.13 7.28
CA THR A 55 -1.36 25.54 7.66
C THR A 55 -0.84 26.33 6.46
N THR A 56 -1.54 27.41 6.13
CA THR A 56 -0.99 28.51 5.34
C THR A 56 0.35 28.94 5.94
N VAL A 57 1.15 29.68 5.17
CA VAL A 57 2.42 30.25 5.66
C VAL A 57 2.25 31.09 6.93
N GLN A 58 1.01 31.54 7.21
CA GLN A 58 0.61 32.33 8.38
C GLN A 58 0.04 31.50 9.54
N GLY A 59 0.06 30.17 9.45
CA GLY A 59 -0.41 29.28 10.51
C GLY A 59 -1.92 29.00 10.50
N GLY A 60 -2.72 29.68 9.67
CA GLY A 60 -4.15 29.43 9.55
C GLY A 60 -4.44 28.24 8.64
N PHE A 61 -5.54 27.52 8.85
CA PHE A 61 -5.94 26.43 7.98
C PHE A 61 -6.37 26.91 6.58
N VAL A 62 -6.24 26.05 5.57
CA VAL A 62 -6.79 26.31 4.23
C VAL A 62 -8.32 26.45 4.27
N ALA A 63 -8.90 27.24 3.36
CA ALA A 63 -10.34 27.49 3.32
C ALA A 63 -11.15 26.18 3.17
N GLY A 64 -12.17 26.00 4.01
CA GLY A 64 -13.00 24.79 4.06
C GLY A 64 -12.50 23.72 5.03
N HIS A 65 -11.33 23.89 5.64
CA HIS A 65 -10.86 23.04 6.73
C HIS A 65 -11.69 23.26 7.99
N ILE A 66 -12.18 22.17 8.59
CA ILE A 66 -12.80 22.20 9.92
C ILE A 66 -11.72 21.81 10.92
N ALA A 67 -11.26 22.78 11.71
CA ALA A 67 -10.24 22.55 12.71
C ALA A 67 -10.71 21.52 13.75
N ALA A 68 -9.80 20.66 14.20
CA ALA A 68 -10.00 19.90 15.42
C ALA A 68 -10.20 20.85 16.62
N PRO A 69 -10.85 20.38 17.71
CA PRO A 69 -10.91 21.12 18.97
C PRO A 69 -9.52 21.60 19.44
N GLU A 70 -9.46 22.71 20.20
CA GLU A 70 -8.20 23.38 20.60
C GLU A 70 -7.19 22.48 21.33
N ASP A 71 -7.64 21.36 21.90
CA ASP A 71 -6.83 20.38 22.62
C ASP A 71 -6.46 19.14 21.77
N GLN A 72 -6.82 19.13 20.49
CA GLN A 72 -6.60 18.00 19.57
C GLN A 72 -5.72 18.39 18.38
N VAL A 73 -4.98 17.40 17.88
CA VAL A 73 -4.07 17.59 16.75
C VAL A 73 -4.78 17.26 15.45
N ASP A 74 -4.79 18.20 14.50
CA ASP A 74 -5.25 17.96 13.13
C ASP A 74 -4.23 17.14 12.33
N VAL A 75 -4.50 15.85 12.16
CA VAL A 75 -3.62 14.90 11.45
C VAL A 75 -4.06 14.71 10.00
N ASP A 76 -3.61 15.61 9.13
CA ASP A 76 -3.83 15.64 7.67
C ASP A 76 -3.64 14.29 6.99
N SER A 77 -2.57 13.60 7.39
CA SER A 77 -2.13 12.37 6.75
C SER A 77 -3.17 11.25 6.79
N TRP A 78 -4.12 11.32 7.73
CA TRP A 78 -5.21 10.34 7.86
C TRP A 78 -6.30 10.52 6.80
N SER A 79 -6.53 11.74 6.32
CA SER A 79 -7.41 12.02 5.19
C SER A 79 -6.86 11.48 3.86
N HIS A 80 -5.59 11.06 3.86
CA HIS A 80 -4.87 10.47 2.74
C HIS A 80 -4.74 8.94 2.84
N HIS A 81 -5.53 8.31 3.72
CA HIS A 81 -5.75 6.87 3.72
C HIS A 81 -6.86 6.51 2.73
N LEU A 82 -6.57 5.61 1.80
CA LEU A 82 -7.56 5.12 0.84
C LEU A 82 -8.45 4.03 1.46
N ASP A 83 -7.84 3.09 2.19
CA ASP A 83 -8.51 1.94 2.79
C ASP A 83 -7.71 1.40 3.98
N ARG A 84 -8.38 0.61 4.83
CA ARG A 84 -7.78 -0.11 5.96
C ARG A 84 -8.37 -1.51 6.11
N GLY A 85 -7.55 -2.51 6.43
CA GLY A 85 -8.03 -3.86 6.72
C GLY A 85 -6.96 -4.95 6.66
N THR A 86 -7.41 -6.20 6.49
CA THR A 86 -6.51 -7.37 6.50
C THR A 86 -5.58 -7.44 5.28
N HIS A 87 -4.45 -8.14 5.40
CA HIS A 87 -3.52 -8.39 4.29
C HIS A 87 -4.23 -8.88 3.03
N ARG A 88 -5.11 -9.89 3.16
CA ARG A 88 -5.81 -10.48 2.01
C ARG A 88 -6.76 -9.49 1.34
N ALA A 89 -7.50 -8.72 2.13
CA ALA A 89 -8.40 -7.71 1.59
C ALA A 89 -7.62 -6.66 0.80
N LEU A 90 -6.55 -6.13 1.38
CA LEU A 90 -5.81 -5.03 0.78
C LEU A 90 -5.01 -5.44 -0.45
N VAL A 91 -4.38 -6.62 -0.47
CA VAL A 91 -3.69 -7.09 -1.69
C VAL A 91 -4.66 -7.43 -2.81
N ASN A 92 -5.91 -7.78 -2.52
CA ASN A 92 -6.93 -7.99 -3.55
C ASN A 92 -7.43 -6.66 -4.13
N LEU A 93 -7.66 -5.65 -3.28
CA LEU A 93 -8.07 -4.31 -3.70
C LEU A 93 -6.94 -3.58 -4.45
N TYR A 94 -5.69 -3.76 -4.02
CA TYR A 94 -4.50 -3.09 -4.54
C TYR A 94 -3.46 -4.10 -5.05
N PRO A 95 -3.75 -4.88 -6.10
CA PRO A 95 -2.91 -6.01 -6.52
C PRO A 95 -1.54 -5.57 -7.01
N ARG A 96 -1.43 -4.43 -7.71
CA ARG A 96 -0.15 -3.86 -8.16
C ARG A 96 0.78 -3.56 -6.99
N SER A 97 0.26 -2.94 -5.93
CA SER A 97 1.03 -2.70 -4.70
C SER A 97 1.35 -4.01 -3.99
N GLY A 98 0.39 -4.95 -3.92
CA GLY A 98 0.61 -6.29 -3.37
C GLY A 98 1.78 -7.02 -4.03
N LEU A 99 1.87 -6.99 -5.37
CA LEU A 99 2.93 -7.62 -6.15
C LEU A 99 4.30 -7.03 -5.80
N LEU A 100 4.43 -5.71 -5.84
CA LEU A 100 5.66 -4.99 -5.46
C LEU A 100 6.10 -5.28 -4.02
N GLN A 101 5.17 -5.66 -3.16
CA GLN A 101 5.39 -5.81 -1.73
C GLN A 101 5.48 -7.26 -1.26
N GLY A 102 5.41 -8.24 -2.17
CA GLY A 102 5.66 -9.66 -1.89
C GLY A 102 4.43 -10.58 -1.85
N ALA A 103 3.27 -10.13 -2.33
CA ALA A 103 2.04 -10.92 -2.37
C ALA A 103 1.90 -11.81 -3.61
N GLU A 104 2.89 -11.85 -4.50
CA GLU A 104 2.81 -12.54 -5.80
C GLU A 104 2.29 -13.99 -5.71
N PRO A 105 2.81 -14.88 -4.84
CA PRO A 105 2.32 -16.26 -4.79
C PRO A 105 0.83 -16.37 -4.47
N TYR A 106 0.32 -15.47 -3.62
CA TYR A 106 -1.09 -15.43 -3.26
C TYR A 106 -1.95 -14.89 -4.40
N LEU A 107 -1.50 -13.84 -5.08
CA LEU A 107 -2.24 -13.23 -6.18
C LEU A 107 -2.30 -14.14 -7.41
N ARG A 108 -1.22 -14.87 -7.73
CA ARG A 108 -1.24 -15.92 -8.77
C ARG A 108 -2.21 -17.05 -8.42
N TRP A 109 -2.19 -17.55 -7.18
CA TRP A 109 -3.14 -18.55 -6.73
C TRP A 109 -4.59 -18.06 -6.85
N LEU A 110 -4.87 -16.85 -6.36
CA LEU A 110 -6.21 -16.28 -6.36
C LEU A 110 -6.74 -16.04 -7.78
N ALA A 111 -5.88 -15.63 -8.72
CA ALA A 111 -6.25 -15.44 -10.12
C ALA A 111 -6.65 -16.74 -10.84
N GLY A 112 -6.11 -17.89 -10.40
CA GLY A 112 -6.42 -19.21 -10.96
C GLY A 112 -7.44 -20.03 -10.17
N ASP A 113 -7.91 -19.53 -9.02
CA ASP A 113 -8.86 -20.26 -8.19
C ASP A 113 -10.27 -20.23 -8.81
N LYS A 114 -10.90 -21.41 -8.89
CA LYS A 114 -12.21 -21.58 -9.54
C LYS A 114 -13.37 -20.88 -8.82
N TYR A 115 -13.18 -20.43 -7.58
CA TYR A 115 -14.18 -19.71 -6.80
C TYR A 115 -13.97 -18.19 -6.84
N THR A 116 -12.91 -17.71 -7.48
CA THR A 116 -12.72 -16.27 -7.69
C THR A 116 -13.69 -15.76 -8.76
N LEU A 117 -14.37 -14.65 -8.46
CA LEU A 117 -15.26 -14.02 -9.43
C LEU A 117 -14.50 -13.65 -10.72
N PRO A 118 -15.09 -13.86 -11.91
CA PRO A 118 -14.39 -13.63 -13.19
C PRO A 118 -13.79 -12.23 -13.33
N GLU A 119 -14.51 -11.20 -12.87
CA GLU A 119 -14.06 -9.80 -12.88
C GLU A 119 -12.84 -9.57 -11.97
N VAL A 120 -12.81 -10.21 -10.80
CA VAL A 120 -11.68 -10.15 -9.89
C VAL A 120 -10.49 -10.88 -10.51
N ALA A 121 -10.70 -12.08 -11.06
CA ALA A 121 -9.65 -12.85 -11.73
C ALA A 121 -9.07 -12.11 -12.94
N ALA A 122 -9.89 -11.39 -13.71
CA ALA A 122 -9.43 -10.55 -14.82
C ALA A 122 -8.52 -9.41 -14.33
N ARG A 123 -8.95 -8.65 -13.32
CA ARG A 123 -8.15 -7.58 -12.71
C ARG A 123 -6.81 -8.09 -12.14
N LEU A 124 -6.81 -9.27 -11.53
CA LEU A 124 -5.59 -9.88 -11.00
C LEU A 124 -4.63 -10.31 -12.11
N ARG A 125 -5.14 -10.88 -13.19
CA ARG A 125 -4.33 -11.26 -14.36
C ARG A 125 -3.69 -10.06 -15.04
N GLU A 126 -4.45 -8.98 -15.23
CA GLU A 126 -3.91 -7.72 -15.77
C GLU A 126 -2.75 -7.20 -14.92
N ALA A 127 -2.92 -7.16 -13.60
CA ALA A 127 -1.86 -6.72 -12.69
C ALA A 127 -0.61 -7.64 -12.73
N LEU A 128 -0.82 -8.95 -12.88
CA LEU A 128 0.27 -9.94 -13.00
C LEU A 128 1.02 -9.79 -14.33
N GLU A 129 0.31 -9.61 -15.44
CA GLU A 129 0.91 -9.39 -16.77
C GLU A 129 1.80 -8.14 -16.78
N GLU A 130 1.32 -7.03 -16.20
CA GLU A 130 2.13 -5.82 -16.05
C GLU A 130 3.37 -6.03 -15.19
N PHE A 131 3.26 -6.80 -14.11
CA PHE A 131 4.37 -7.10 -13.22
C PHE A 131 5.40 -8.01 -13.91
N ASP A 132 4.95 -9.04 -14.60
CA ASP A 132 5.80 -9.98 -15.35
C ASP A 132 6.55 -9.26 -16.47
N ALA A 133 5.90 -8.34 -17.18
CA ALA A 133 6.55 -7.51 -18.20
C ALA A 133 7.67 -6.63 -17.62
N ARG A 134 7.53 -6.16 -16.37
CA ARG A 134 8.56 -5.35 -15.69
C ARG A 134 9.74 -6.20 -15.20
N VAL A 135 9.46 -7.38 -14.62
CA VAL A 135 10.49 -8.27 -14.08
C VAL A 135 11.24 -9.01 -15.19
N GLY A 136 10.56 -9.37 -16.29
CA GLY A 136 11.13 -10.04 -17.46
C GLY A 136 11.84 -9.14 -18.47
N GLY A 137 11.85 -7.82 -18.25
CA GLY A 137 12.56 -6.87 -19.12
C GLY A 137 14.09 -6.99 -19.03
N PRO A 138 14.85 -6.51 -20.03
CA PRO A 138 16.30 -6.74 -20.18
C PRO A 138 17.21 -6.04 -19.13
N GLY A 139 16.69 -5.67 -17.95
CA GLY A 139 17.42 -5.02 -16.86
C GLY A 139 17.44 -5.76 -15.53
N ALA A 140 16.77 -6.92 -15.39
CA ALA A 140 16.77 -7.69 -14.14
C ALA A 140 18.04 -8.55 -14.02
N ALA A 141 19.19 -7.90 -13.84
CA ALA A 141 20.41 -8.58 -13.41
C ALA A 141 20.19 -9.17 -12.01
N GLN A 142 20.28 -10.50 -11.92
CA GLN A 142 20.33 -11.20 -10.63
C GLN A 142 21.52 -10.68 -9.82
N PRO A 143 21.36 -10.39 -8.52
CA PRO A 143 22.50 -10.11 -7.66
C PRO A 143 23.29 -11.42 -7.49
N THR A 144 24.43 -11.51 -8.15
CA THR A 144 25.46 -12.51 -7.89
C THR A 144 25.99 -12.29 -6.47
N THR A 145 25.67 -13.21 -5.58
CA THR A 145 26.32 -13.32 -4.27
C THR A 145 27.76 -13.75 -4.46
N ALA A 146 28.69 -12.94 -3.93
CA ALA A 146 30.09 -13.29 -3.70
C ALA A 146 30.25 -13.99 -2.35
#